data_AF-A0A534J8Y6-F1
#
_entry.id   AF-A0A534J8Y6-F1
#
_cell.length_a   1.000
_cell.length_b   1.000
_cell.length_c   1.000
_cell.angle_alpha   90.00
_cell.angle_beta   90.00
_cell.angle_gamma   90.00
#
_symmetry.space_group_name_H-M   'P 1'
#
loop_
_entity.id
_entity.type
_entity.pdbx_description
1 polymer ?
#
loop_
_entity_poly.entity_id
_entity_poly.type
_entity_poly.pdbx_seq_one_letter_code
_entity_poly.pdbx_strand_id
1 'polypeptide(L)'
;MDARESGSSAIESGGTSIPRGGNALEARVLLHFDIRASSETTRRRVDRFLYGYREARSVRGMRKIYRYPGLVERTEGRHYGQSVVILSPDAANEAFFFLRGMKVQCEKVEILAPDLV
;
A
#
# COMPACT_ATOMS: atom_id res chain seq x y z
N MET A 1 -58.94 -22.30 -24.50
CA MET A 1 -57.87 -21.92 -25.45
C MET A 1 -58.05 -20.43 -25.56
N ASP A 2 -57.41 -19.70 -24.65
CA ASP A 2 -57.79 -18.32 -24.33
C ASP A 2 -56.56 -17.43 -24.46
N ALA A 3 -56.73 -16.35 -25.20
CA ALA A 3 -55.73 -15.37 -25.54
C ALA A 3 -56.24 -13.95 -25.21
N ARG A 4 -55.28 -13.05 -24.93
CA ARG A 4 -55.34 -11.57 -24.94
C ARG A 4 -55.97 -10.89 -23.70
N GLU A 5 -55.51 -9.76 -23.18
CA GLU A 5 -54.34 -8.87 -23.33
C GLU A 5 -54.46 -7.77 -22.25
N SER A 6 -53.34 -7.10 -21.95
CA SER A 6 -53.24 -5.67 -21.54
C SER A 6 -53.56 -5.21 -20.11
N GLY A 7 -52.58 -4.52 -19.51
CA GLY A 7 -52.75 -3.71 -18.29
C GLY A 7 -51.46 -3.18 -17.68
N SER A 8 -50.78 -2.25 -18.37
CA SER A 8 -49.65 -1.48 -17.88
C SER A 8 -50.07 -0.47 -16.79
N SER A 9 -49.30 -0.32 -15.71
CA SER A 9 -49.06 1.01 -15.15
C SER A 9 -47.75 1.06 -14.38
N ALA A 10 -46.86 1.92 -14.85
CA ALA A 10 -45.63 2.31 -14.21
C ALA A 10 -45.89 2.92 -12.83
N ILE A 11 -45.07 2.53 -11.86
CA ILE A 11 -44.74 3.38 -10.72
C ILE A 11 -43.26 3.68 -10.85
N GLU A 12 -42.98 4.81 -11.50
CA GLU A 12 -41.69 5.50 -11.45
C GLU A 12 -41.43 5.88 -9.99
N SER A 13 -40.80 4.97 -9.24
CA SER A 13 -40.07 5.35 -8.05
C SER A 13 -38.75 5.94 -8.51
N GLY A 14 -38.79 7.22 -8.86
CA GLY A 14 -37.62 8.08 -9.02
C GLY A 14 -36.87 8.18 -7.69
N GLY A 15 -36.21 7.10 -7.30
CA GLY A 15 -35.15 7.15 -6.31
C GLY A 15 -33.96 7.79 -7.01
N THR A 16 -33.74 9.08 -6.75
CA THR A 16 -32.48 9.74 -7.03
C THR A 16 -31.38 8.86 -6.45
N SER A 17 -30.71 8.10 -7.31
CA SER A 17 -29.52 7.35 -6.93
C SER A 17 -28.47 8.39 -6.63
N ILE A 18 -28.36 8.75 -5.34
CA ILE A 18 -27.14 9.38 -4.84
C ILE A 18 -26.02 8.48 -5.35
N PRO A 19 -25.07 8.98 -6.15
CA PRO A 19 -23.94 8.16 -6.52
C PRO A 19 -23.32 7.72 -5.22
N ARG A 20 -23.38 6.42 -4.92
CA ARG A 20 -22.54 5.78 -3.89
C ARG A 20 -21.11 5.84 -4.42
N GLY A 21 -20.55 7.05 -4.50
CA GLY A 21 -19.12 7.28 -4.52
C GLY A 21 -18.56 7.01 -3.12
N GLY A 22 -18.86 5.84 -2.58
CA GLY A 22 -18.11 5.31 -1.47
C GLY A 22 -16.89 4.67 -2.09
N ASN A 23 -15.73 5.31 -1.97
CA ASN A 23 -14.48 4.65 -2.30
C ASN A 23 -14.49 3.28 -1.62
N ALA A 24 -14.27 2.21 -2.38
CA ALA A 24 -14.16 0.88 -1.82
C ALA A 24 -13.10 0.93 -0.72
N LEU A 25 -13.49 0.59 0.50
CA LEU A 25 -12.56 0.49 1.61
C LEU A 25 -11.78 -0.80 1.45
N GLU A 26 -10.46 -0.68 1.35
CA GLU A 26 -9.56 -1.81 1.25
C GLU A 26 -8.85 -2.06 2.58
N ALA A 27 -8.60 -3.34 2.86
CA ALA A 27 -7.76 -3.74 3.98
C ALA A 27 -6.32 -3.32 3.72
N ARG A 28 -5.80 -2.46 4.59
CA ARG A 28 -4.42 -1.99 4.59
C ARG A 28 -3.83 -2.19 5.98
N VAL A 29 -2.51 -2.11 6.09
CA VAL A 29 -1.81 -2.23 7.35
C VAL A 29 -0.93 -1.02 7.55
N LEU A 30 -1.16 -0.33 8.67
CA LEU A 30 -0.23 0.66 9.19
C LEU A 30 0.87 -0.08 9.96
N LEU A 31 2.09 0.04 9.46
CA LEU A 31 3.27 -0.55 10.08
C LEU A 31 4.10 0.58 10.68
N HIS A 32 4.18 0.57 12.02
CA HIS A 32 5.05 1.45 12.78
C HIS A 32 6.32 0.69 13.16
N PHE A 33 7.49 1.32 13.04
CA PHE A 33 8.77 0.70 13.38
C PHE A 33 9.74 1.68 14.03
N ASP A 34 10.44 1.24 15.08
CA ASP A 34 11.40 2.06 15.81
C ASP A 34 12.85 1.61 15.57
N ILE A 35 13.63 2.49 14.95
CA ILE A 35 15.06 2.30 14.71
C ILE A 35 15.84 3.24 15.63
N ARG A 36 16.52 2.65 16.61
CA ARG A 36 17.42 3.37 17.53
C ARG A 36 18.40 4.26 16.76
N ALA A 37 18.59 5.48 17.24
CA ALA A 37 19.43 6.49 16.60
C ALA A 37 20.89 6.05 16.39
N SER A 38 21.41 5.15 17.23
CA SER A 38 22.78 4.63 17.15
C SER A 38 22.99 3.58 16.05
N SER A 39 21.94 3.07 15.40
CA SER A 39 22.06 1.99 14.42
C SER A 39 21.95 2.46 12.98
N GLU A 40 22.99 3.17 12.51
CA GLU A 40 23.06 3.69 11.14
C GLU A 40 22.99 2.58 10.08
N THR A 41 23.66 1.45 10.31
CA THR A 41 23.62 0.29 9.40
C THR A 41 22.22 -0.30 9.29
N THR A 42 21.50 -0.42 10.42
CA THR A 42 20.11 -0.89 10.42
C THR A 42 19.23 0.10 9.67
N ARG A 43 19.33 1.39 9.96
CA ARG A 43 18.56 2.44 9.27
C ARG A 43 18.76 2.36 7.77
N ARG A 44 20.01 2.35 7.30
CA ARG A 44 20.34 2.26 5.87
C ARG A 44 19.77 1.01 5.21
N ARG A 45 19.76 -0.14 5.90
CA ARG A 45 19.19 -1.39 5.38
C ARG A 45 17.66 -1.33 5.33
N VAL A 46 17.01 -0.78 6.35
CA VAL A 46 15.55 -0.57 6.36
C VAL A 46 15.14 0.40 5.26
N ASP A 47 15.81 1.54 5.13
CA ASP A 47 15.49 2.55 4.11
C ASP A 47 15.61 1.96 2.70
N ARG A 48 16.69 1.23 2.43
CA ARG A 48 16.89 0.56 1.14
C ARG A 48 15.81 -0.48 0.85
N PHE A 49 15.38 -1.20 1.88
CA PHE A 49 14.34 -2.21 1.74
C PHE A 49 12.96 -1.59 1.52
N LEU A 50 12.57 -0.60 2.34
CA LEU A 50 11.25 0.03 2.26
C LEU A 50 11.14 0.98 1.07
N TYR A 51 12.09 1.89 0.90
CA TYR A 51 12.01 3.00 -0.06
C TYR A 51 12.86 2.80 -1.31
N GLY A 52 13.71 1.78 -1.31
CA GLY A 52 14.61 1.50 -2.42
C GLY A 52 15.85 2.38 -2.39
N TYR A 53 16.68 2.26 -3.41
CA TYR A 53 17.87 3.08 -3.56
C TYR A 53 18.35 3.15 -5.01
N ARG A 54 19.25 4.11 -5.26
CA ARG A 54 19.96 4.23 -6.53
C ARG A 54 21.44 3.97 -6.29
N GLU A 55 22.06 3.24 -7.20
CA GLU A 55 23.49 2.93 -7.12
C GLU A 55 24.17 3.34 -8.43
N ALA A 56 25.17 4.21 -8.32
CA ALA A 56 26.02 4.53 -9.45
C ALA A 56 27.19 3.54 -9.50
N ARG A 57 27.35 2.82 -10.60
CA ARG A 57 28.49 1.94 -10.85
C ARG A 57 29.21 2.35 -12.12
N SER A 58 30.53 2.28 -12.11
CA SER A 58 31.33 2.43 -13.32
C SER A 58 31.38 1.09 -14.04
N VAL A 59 30.87 1.03 -15.27
CA VAL A 59 30.87 -0.17 -16.11
C VAL A 59 31.56 0.19 -17.42
N ARG A 60 32.75 -0.38 -17.65
CA ARG A 60 33.58 -0.10 -18.83
C ARG A 60 33.87 1.39 -19.05
N GLY A 61 34.23 2.11 -17.99
CA GLY A 61 34.57 3.55 -18.05
C GLY A 61 33.36 4.48 -18.13
N MET A 62 32.13 3.97 -18.20
CA MET A 62 30.90 4.77 -18.23
C MET A 62 30.12 4.62 -16.92
N ARG A 63 29.67 5.75 -16.35
CA ARG A 63 28.86 5.77 -15.13
C ARG A 63 27.42 5.36 -15.45
N LYS A 64 26.99 4.21 -14.94
CA LYS A 64 25.60 3.74 -15.00
C LYS A 64 24.92 3.91 -13.65
N ILE A 65 23.67 4.37 -13.66
CA ILE A 65 22.86 4.50 -12.44
C ILE A 65 21.78 3.41 -12.48
N TYR A 66 21.81 2.52 -11.49
CA TYR A 66 20.83 1.47 -11.29
C TYR A 66 19.79 1.93 -10.27
N ARG A 67 18.51 1.67 -10.52
CA ARG A 67 17.41 1.93 -9.58
C ARG A 67 16.93 0.59 -9.03
N TYR A 68 16.87 0.49 -7.72
CA TYR A 68 16.36 -0.66 -7.00
C TYR A 68 15.10 -0.23 -6.25
N PRO A 69 13.90 -0.58 -6.73
CA PRO A 69 12.65 -0.15 -6.11
C PRO A 69 12.50 -0.83 -4.74
N GLY A 70 12.06 -0.04 -3.76
CA GLY A 70 11.76 -0.54 -2.42
C GLY A 70 10.40 -1.25 -2.37
N LEU A 71 10.10 -1.83 -1.22
CA LEU A 71 8.82 -2.49 -0.97
C LEU A 71 7.63 -1.53 -1.20
N VAL A 72 7.74 -0.28 -0.76
CA VAL A 72 6.70 0.75 -0.92
C VAL A 72 6.39 0.96 -2.40
N GLU A 73 7.42 1.12 -3.24
CA GLU A 73 7.25 1.28 -4.69
C GLU A 73 6.71 0.02 -5.36
N ARG A 74 7.18 -1.17 -4.93
CA ARG A 74 6.79 -2.47 -5.51
C ARG A 74 5.35 -2.88 -5.20
N THR A 75 4.75 -2.34 -4.15
CA THR A 75 3.47 -2.81 -3.60
C THR A 75 2.43 -1.70 -3.47
N GLU A 76 2.69 -0.55 -4.10
CA GLU A 76 1.81 0.64 -4.04
C GLU A 76 1.54 1.08 -2.60
N GLY A 77 2.54 0.89 -1.73
CA GLY A 77 2.51 1.37 -0.36
C GLY A 77 2.65 2.88 -0.30
N ARG A 78 2.37 3.46 0.87
CA ARG A 78 2.61 4.87 1.15
C ARG A 78 3.51 5.05 2.35
N HIS A 79 4.44 6.00 2.23
CA HIS A 79 5.19 6.53 3.36
C HIS A 79 4.34 7.61 4.03
N TYR A 80 4.00 7.43 5.31
CA TYR A 80 3.16 8.35 6.06
C TYR A 80 3.99 9.25 7.01
N GLY A 81 5.14 8.76 7.47
CA GLY A 81 6.07 9.52 8.30
C GLY A 81 7.33 8.73 8.61
N GLN A 82 8.25 9.33 9.36
CA GLN A 82 9.64 8.85 9.58
C GLN A 82 9.77 7.35 9.88
N SER A 83 8.79 6.79 10.58
CA SER A 83 8.78 5.41 11.08
C SER A 83 7.46 4.71 10.78
N VAL A 84 6.67 5.23 9.83
CA VAL A 84 5.30 4.77 9.55
C VAL A 84 5.10 4.61 8.05
N VAL A 85 4.70 3.40 7.65
CA VAL A 85 4.29 3.07 6.28
C VAL A 85 2.92 2.42 6.28
N ILE A 86 2.15 2.65 5.22
CA ILE A 86 0.88 2.00 4.96
C ILE A 86 1.08 1.06 3.79
N LEU A 87 0.77 -0.22 3.98
CA LEU A 87 1.06 -1.30 3.05
C LEU A 87 -0.18 -2.17 2.81
N SER A 88 -0.18 -2.94 1.73
CA SER A 88 -1.09 -4.08 1.61
C SER A 88 -0.77 -5.13 2.68
N PRO A 89 -1.70 -6.03 3.04
CA PRO A 89 -1.45 -7.07 4.04
C PRO A 89 -0.23 -7.95 3.75
N ASP A 90 -0.04 -8.32 2.49
CA ASP A 90 1.09 -9.15 2.04
C ASP A 90 2.43 -8.41 2.16
N ALA A 91 2.47 -7.15 1.71
CA ALA A 91 3.65 -6.30 1.84
C ALA A 91 3.98 -6.03 3.31
N ALA A 92 2.97 -5.81 4.15
CA ALA A 92 3.16 -5.61 5.58
C ALA A 92 3.75 -6.85 6.26
N ASN A 93 3.38 -8.06 5.83
CA ASN A 93 4.00 -9.30 6.30
C ASN A 93 5.47 -9.38 5.88
N GLU A 94 5.80 -9.09 4.62
CA GLU A 94 7.19 -9.05 4.13
C GLU A 94 8.03 -8.08 4.96
N ALA A 95 7.53 -6.86 5.17
CA ALA A 95 8.19 -5.84 5.98
C ALA A 95 8.35 -6.26 7.45
N PHE A 96 7.30 -6.82 8.05
CA PHE A 96 7.33 -7.29 9.43
C PHE A 96 8.40 -8.36 9.65
N PHE A 97 8.49 -9.36 8.76
CA PHE A 97 9.51 -10.39 8.86
C PHE A 97 10.92 -9.84 8.65
N PHE A 98 11.10 -8.93 7.69
CA PHE A 98 12.38 -8.26 7.47
C PHE A 98 12.84 -7.47 8.71
N LEU A 99 11.96 -6.65 9.29
CA LEU A 99 12.25 -5.84 10.48
C LEU A 99 12.54 -6.70 11.71
N ARG A 100 11.74 -7.76 11.92
CA ARG A 100 11.97 -8.73 13.01
C ARG A 100 13.32 -9.43 12.86
N GLY A 101 13.70 -9.81 11.64
CA GLY A 101 15.02 -10.40 11.35
C GLY A 101 16.19 -9.47 11.69
N MET A 102 15.96 -8.16 11.64
CA MET A 102 16.92 -7.13 12.04
C MET A 102 16.80 -6.69 13.50
N LYS A 103 15.92 -7.33 14.29
CA LYS A 103 15.62 -6.97 15.69
C LYS A 103 15.12 -5.53 15.85
N VAL A 104 14.42 -5.02 14.84
CA VAL A 104 13.76 -3.72 14.88
C VAL A 104 12.38 -3.90 15.52
N GLN A 105 12.06 -3.08 16.51
CA GLN A 105 10.72 -3.12 17.12
C GLN A 105 9.71 -2.61 16.10
N CYS A 106 8.61 -3.33 15.93
CA CYS A 106 7.57 -2.95 15.00
C CYS A 106 6.19 -3.40 15.49
N GLU A 107 5.19 -2.59 15.15
CA GLU A 107 3.78 -2.81 15.46
C GLU A 107 2.97 -2.77 14.16
N LYS A 108 2.00 -3.67 14.06
CA LYS A 108 1.08 -3.77 12.92
C LYS A 108 -0.32 -3.42 13.40
N VAL A 109 -0.96 -2.49 12.70
CA VAL A 109 -2.37 -2.15 12.92
C VAL A 109 -3.11 -2.29 11.59
N GLU A 110 -4.11 -3.16 11.56
CA GLU A 110 -5.00 -3.30 10.41
C GLU A 110 -5.94 -2.09 10.36
N ILE A 111 -6.06 -1.51 9.18
CA ILE A 111 -6.91 -0.35 8.92
C ILE A 111 -7.74 -0.58 7.66
N LEU A 112 -8.90 0.07 7.60
CA LEU A 112 -9.68 0.21 6.39
C LEU A 112 -9.42 1.60 5.81
N ALA A 113 -8.84 1.66 4.62
CA ALA A 113 -8.56 2.91 3.92
C ALA A 113 -9.27 2.88 2.57
N PRO A 114 -9.81 4.02 2.08
CA PRO A 114 -10.28 4.09 0.70
C PRO A 114 -9.13 3.77 -0.24
N ASP A 115 -9.43 3.23 -1.43
CA ASP A 115 -8.43 3.05 -2.49
C ASP A 115 -7.59 4.33 -2.60
N LEU A 116 -6.29 4.15 -2.36
CA LEU A 116 -5.34 5.23 -2.19
C LEU A 116 -4.92 5.69 -3.59
N VAL A 117 -5.85 6.34 -4.30
CA VAL A 117 -5.60 7.03 -5.58
C VAL A 117 -4.64 8.20 -5.39
#